data_AF-A0A4Z0A5A3-F1
#
_entry.id   AF-A0A4Z0A5A3-F1
#
_cell.length_a   1.000
_cell.length_b   1.000
_cell.length_c   1.000
_cell.angle_alpha   90.00
_cell.angle_beta   90.00
_cell.angle_gamma   90.00
#
_symmetry.space_group_name_H-M   'P 1'
#
loop_
_entity.id
_entity.type
_entity.pdbx_description
1 polymer ?
#
loop_
_entity_poly.entity_id
_entity_poly.type
_entity_poly.pdbx_seq_one_letter_code
_entity_poly.pdbx_strand_id
1 'polypeptide(L)'
;MATSIIEETARSLDRQTTYVYTPPSHRLLYRGSLAVPASKILLEGITFTVPLTSAGVAKNNLLDNPIALALEMYLDKSGDVSVDINPLATLTTLFFNTHLCATPLPPSSPTTQVGIRITLGDPGDDHSSDILIYGTLQPPTNSPSKRDADVDIPTLHLKVARILHAPFLEAATPATAEGSTPRLPRPDDPSPRLPPLISFGRKRMLSTDEDDAPSKRQRSNSKPGGRALSRSQSVASIGDDDETMKHARDVMLNMPKAGPSSQFDGGPRKLARTLSVKQEDAVFKVPPLPAKIKKRGDTPSAKGKGKEREVSDLSKELEKANKSVIKQAAVEALATIGISKTHAEWKELWGFMYHGTVFAMRAQMQTRAVDGYSVNRLVKAHMKLSYLATFRSPLTSSN
;
A
#
# COMPACT_ATOMS: atom_id res chain seq x y z
N MET A 1 -74.61 -40.51 -9.94
CA MET A 1 -74.00 -39.35 -10.61
C MET A 1 -73.66 -38.26 -9.60
N ALA A 2 -72.72 -38.52 -8.68
CA ALA A 2 -72.14 -37.52 -7.78
C ALA A 2 -71.03 -38.20 -6.99
N THR A 3 -69.78 -38.14 -7.48
CA THR A 3 -68.51 -38.37 -6.75
C THR A 3 -67.38 -38.54 -7.78
N SER A 4 -66.86 -37.46 -8.37
CA SER A 4 -65.68 -37.55 -9.27
C SER A 4 -65.05 -36.18 -9.62
N ILE A 5 -64.95 -35.19 -8.71
CA ILE A 5 -64.34 -33.88 -9.08
C ILE A 5 -63.47 -33.24 -7.98
N ILE A 6 -62.83 -34.01 -7.07
CA ILE A 6 -61.98 -33.39 -6.02
C ILE A 6 -60.53 -33.94 -5.96
N GLU A 7 -60.14 -34.85 -6.84
CA GLU A 7 -58.84 -35.55 -6.71
C GLU A 7 -57.79 -35.21 -7.79
N GLU A 8 -57.82 -33.98 -8.35
CA GLU A 8 -56.84 -33.54 -9.36
C GLU A 8 -56.13 -32.21 -9.02
N THR A 9 -55.92 -31.94 -7.72
CA THR A 9 -55.19 -30.75 -7.22
C THR A 9 -54.06 -31.11 -6.26
N ALA A 10 -53.37 -32.23 -6.50
CA ALA A 10 -52.19 -32.62 -5.72
C ALA A 10 -50.99 -33.07 -6.57
N ARG A 11 -50.95 -32.72 -7.87
CA ARG A 11 -49.74 -32.93 -8.69
C ARG A 11 -48.79 -31.74 -8.55
N SER A 12 -47.93 -31.86 -7.55
CA SER A 12 -46.49 -31.57 -7.66
C SER A 12 -46.12 -30.17 -8.20
N LEU A 13 -46.27 -29.15 -7.34
CA LEU A 13 -45.55 -27.89 -7.44
C LEU A 13 -44.10 -28.08 -6.96
N ASP A 14 -43.33 -28.93 -7.66
CA ASP A 14 -41.86 -28.84 -7.61
C ASP A 14 -41.47 -27.59 -8.41
N ARG A 15 -41.64 -26.43 -7.78
CA ARG A 15 -41.02 -25.18 -8.24
C ARG A 15 -39.51 -25.36 -8.10
N GLN A 16 -38.89 -25.97 -9.11
CA GLN A 16 -37.47 -25.82 -9.37
C GLN A 16 -37.21 -24.34 -9.67
N THR A 17 -36.99 -23.56 -8.61
CA THR A 17 -36.36 -22.24 -8.72
C THR A 17 -34.87 -22.48 -8.96
N THR A 18 -34.53 -22.93 -10.17
CA THR A 18 -33.16 -22.83 -10.66
C THR A 18 -32.85 -21.35 -10.79
N TYR A 19 -32.30 -20.78 -9.72
CA TYR A 19 -31.70 -19.45 -9.73
C TYR A 19 -30.50 -19.52 -10.67
N VAL A 20 -30.73 -19.14 -11.94
CA VAL A 20 -29.63 -18.84 -12.85
C VAL A 20 -29.01 -17.56 -12.32
N TYR A 21 -27.90 -17.69 -11.59
CA TYR A 21 -27.10 -16.55 -11.18
C TYR A 21 -26.46 -15.95 -12.43
N THR A 22 -27.14 -14.99 -13.05
CA THR A 22 -26.51 -14.12 -14.03
C THR A 22 -25.67 -13.12 -13.22
N PRO A 23 -24.33 -13.12 -13.38
CA PRO A 23 -23.49 -12.16 -12.70
C PRO A 23 -23.98 -10.75 -13.08
N PRO A 24 -24.14 -9.84 -12.11
CA PRO A 24 -24.61 -8.49 -12.43
C PRO A 24 -23.61 -7.84 -13.39
N SER A 25 -24.11 -7.22 -14.46
CA SER A 25 -23.28 -6.49 -15.43
C SER A 25 -22.72 -5.18 -14.87
N HIS A 26 -23.17 -4.79 -13.67
CA HIS A 26 -22.79 -3.57 -12.99
C HIS A 26 -22.52 -3.85 -11.51
N ARG A 27 -21.59 -3.11 -10.93
CA ARG A 27 -21.33 -3.10 -9.50
C ARG A 27 -21.99 -1.89 -8.86
N LEU A 28 -22.80 -2.12 -7.82
CA LEU A 28 -23.35 -1.08 -6.98
C LEU A 28 -22.26 -0.48 -6.09
N LEU A 29 -22.05 0.84 -6.16
CA LEU A 29 -21.12 1.58 -5.30
C LEU A 29 -21.83 2.23 -4.12
N TYR A 30 -22.97 2.87 -4.37
CA TYR A 30 -23.76 3.56 -3.36
C TYR A 30 -25.23 3.52 -3.73
N ARG A 31 -26.09 3.39 -2.72
CA ARG A 31 -27.54 3.56 -2.84
C ARG A 31 -28.01 4.32 -1.61
N GLY A 32 -28.66 5.47 -1.80
CA GLY A 32 -29.08 6.28 -0.67
C GLY A 32 -29.73 7.60 -1.09
N SER A 33 -29.52 8.60 -0.24
CA SER A 33 -30.11 9.93 -0.35
C SER A 33 -29.08 11.03 -0.16
N LEU A 34 -29.26 12.16 -0.84
CA LEU A 34 -28.42 13.35 -0.67
C LEU A 34 -29.19 14.45 0.06
N ALA A 35 -28.55 15.12 1.01
CA ALA A 35 -29.10 16.30 1.65
C ALA A 35 -28.73 17.56 0.86
N VAL A 36 -29.70 18.44 0.60
CA VAL A 36 -29.44 19.72 -0.07
C VAL A 36 -29.10 20.77 0.99
N PRO A 37 -27.92 21.42 0.94
CA PRO A 37 -27.50 22.40 1.94
C PRO A 37 -28.53 23.50 2.16
N ALA A 38 -28.65 23.97 3.41
CA ALA A 38 -29.63 24.97 3.86
C ALA A 38 -31.12 24.61 3.67
N SER A 39 -31.43 23.47 3.06
CA SER A 39 -32.79 22.95 2.95
C SER A 39 -32.99 21.73 3.84
N LYS A 40 -34.24 21.43 4.19
CA LYS A 40 -34.61 20.15 4.84
C LYS A 40 -34.97 19.06 3.81
N ILE A 41 -34.64 19.28 2.53
CA ILE A 41 -35.01 18.38 1.44
C ILE A 41 -33.94 17.28 1.34
N LEU A 42 -34.41 16.04 1.30
CA LEU A 42 -33.62 14.86 1.02
C LEU A 42 -33.95 14.37 -0.39
N LEU A 43 -32.92 14.24 -1.22
CA LEU A 43 -33.00 13.68 -2.57
C LEU A 43 -32.76 12.18 -2.49
N GLU A 44 -33.82 11.40 -2.43
CA GLU A 44 -33.77 9.93 -2.30
C GLU A 44 -33.65 9.22 -3.65
N GLY A 45 -33.41 7.91 -3.61
CA GLY A 45 -33.47 7.05 -4.79
C GLY A 45 -32.26 7.19 -5.71
N ILE A 46 -31.13 7.69 -5.20
CA ILE A 46 -29.89 7.87 -5.98
C ILE A 46 -29.04 6.61 -5.85
N THR A 47 -28.61 6.10 -6.99
CA THR A 47 -27.78 4.90 -7.09
C THR A 47 -26.56 5.20 -7.95
N PHE A 48 -25.37 4.83 -7.47
CA PHE A 48 -24.13 4.92 -8.23
C PHE A 48 -23.71 3.51 -8.64
N THR A 49 -23.56 3.31 -9.93
CA THR A 49 -23.22 2.02 -10.53
C THR A 49 -21.97 2.15 -11.38
N VAL A 50 -21.18 1.07 -11.45
CA VAL A 50 -20.03 0.98 -12.37
C VAL A 50 -20.24 -0.24 -13.26
N PRO A 51 -20.17 -0.10 -14.59
CA PRO A 51 -20.28 -1.23 -15.48
C PRO A 51 -19.07 -2.16 -15.31
N LEU A 52 -19.35 -3.44 -15.10
CA LEU A 52 -18.36 -4.51 -15.06
C LEU A 52 -18.09 -4.96 -16.50
N THR A 53 -17.51 -4.08 -17.33
CA THR A 53 -17.19 -4.45 -18.71
C THR A 53 -16.14 -5.55 -18.72
N SER A 54 -16.49 -6.68 -19.34
CA SER A 54 -15.87 -7.99 -19.15
C SER A 54 -14.48 -8.16 -19.79
N ALA A 55 -13.87 -7.12 -20.38
CA ALA A 55 -12.67 -7.28 -21.21
C ALA A 55 -11.48 -6.34 -20.89
N GLY A 56 -11.67 -5.23 -20.17
CA GLY A 56 -10.61 -4.22 -19.99
C GLY A 56 -10.33 -3.80 -18.55
N VAL A 57 -11.34 -3.85 -17.67
CA VAL A 57 -11.24 -3.34 -16.30
C VAL A 57 -10.60 -4.35 -15.34
N ALA A 58 -10.44 -5.61 -15.74
CA ALA A 58 -9.73 -6.62 -14.96
C ALA A 58 -8.23 -6.31 -14.73
N LYS A 59 -7.66 -5.30 -15.42
CA LYS A 59 -6.27 -4.83 -15.20
C LYS A 59 -6.15 -3.56 -14.38
N ASN A 60 -7.25 -2.83 -14.18
CA ASN A 60 -7.29 -1.67 -13.31
C ASN A 60 -8.22 -2.03 -12.16
N ASN A 61 -7.65 -2.69 -11.15
CA ASN A 61 -8.33 -3.01 -9.90
C ASN A 61 -9.17 -1.81 -9.45
N LEU A 62 -10.48 -1.91 -9.64
CA LEU A 62 -11.45 -0.92 -9.19
C LEU A 62 -11.42 -0.75 -7.65
N LEU A 63 -10.77 -1.70 -6.97
CA LEU A 63 -10.47 -1.72 -5.53
C LEU A 63 -9.12 -1.08 -5.17
N ASP A 64 -8.18 -0.93 -6.14
CA ASP A 64 -6.89 -0.23 -6.02
C ASP A 64 -6.86 1.11 -6.80
N ASN A 65 -8.01 1.56 -7.30
CA ASN A 65 -8.19 2.94 -7.71
C ASN A 65 -8.84 3.66 -6.52
N PRO A 66 -8.08 4.08 -5.49
CA PRO A 66 -8.54 5.27 -4.80
C PRO A 66 -8.56 6.32 -5.93
N ILE A 67 -9.47 7.28 -6.04
CA ILE A 67 -9.42 8.47 -5.20
C ILE A 67 -7.97 9.06 -5.03
N ALA A 68 -6.93 8.58 -5.72
CA ALA A 68 -5.52 8.92 -5.53
C ALA A 68 -4.75 8.25 -6.70
N LEU A 69 -4.01 8.90 -7.59
CA LEU A 69 -3.01 9.96 -7.49
C LEU A 69 -2.53 10.08 -8.96
N ALA A 70 -2.32 11.22 -9.62
CA ALA A 70 -2.08 12.57 -9.19
C ALA A 70 -2.10 13.45 -10.46
N LEU A 71 -2.16 14.76 -10.24
CA LEU A 71 -1.61 15.80 -11.11
C LEU A 71 -2.23 15.85 -12.51
N GLU A 72 -3.29 16.62 -12.63
CA GLU A 72 -3.16 18.07 -12.81
C GLU A 72 -4.48 18.71 -12.28
N MET A 73 -4.66 20.03 -12.33
CA MET A 73 -5.91 20.79 -12.10
C MET A 73 -7.19 20.37 -12.91
N TYR A 74 -7.49 19.06 -13.05
CA TYR A 74 -8.34 18.47 -14.10
C TYR A 74 -9.41 17.55 -13.50
N LEU A 75 -10.65 17.70 -13.96
CA LEU A 75 -11.76 16.79 -13.67
C LEU A 75 -11.38 15.36 -14.06
N ASP A 76 -11.32 14.46 -13.09
CA ASP A 76 -11.03 13.06 -13.36
C ASP A 76 -12.30 12.34 -13.82
N LYS A 77 -12.35 12.01 -15.12
CA LYS A 77 -13.43 11.23 -15.76
C LYS A 77 -13.11 9.73 -15.82
N SER A 78 -12.04 9.26 -15.15
CA SER A 78 -11.48 7.91 -15.36
C SER A 78 -12.28 6.75 -14.79
N GLY A 79 -13.34 7.01 -14.01
CA GLY A 79 -14.30 5.99 -13.59
C GLY A 79 -15.62 6.24 -14.31
N ASP A 80 -16.01 5.38 -15.24
CA ASP A 80 -17.34 5.37 -15.86
C ASP A 80 -18.43 5.05 -14.82
N VAL A 81 -18.58 5.90 -13.80
CA VAL A 81 -19.60 5.80 -12.78
C VAL A 81 -20.87 6.44 -13.34
N SER A 82 -21.87 5.61 -13.55
CA SER A 82 -23.22 6.03 -13.90
C SER A 82 -24.02 6.35 -12.64
N VAL A 83 -24.88 7.37 -12.75
CA VAL A 83 -25.86 7.71 -11.72
C VAL A 83 -27.23 7.36 -12.22
N ASP A 84 -27.90 6.47 -11.51
CA ASP A 84 -29.27 6.06 -11.77
C ASP A 84 -30.17 6.69 -10.70
N ILE A 85 -31.21 7.40 -11.15
CA ILE A 85 -32.24 7.97 -10.28
C ILE A 85 -33.47 7.09 -10.40
N ASN A 86 -34.00 6.60 -9.27
CA ASN A 86 -35.24 5.86 -9.25
C ASN A 86 -36.38 6.74 -9.83
N PRO A 87 -37.13 6.28 -10.85
CA PRO A 87 -38.21 7.08 -11.46
C PRO A 87 -39.30 7.48 -10.47
N LEU A 88 -39.48 6.73 -9.37
CA LEU A 88 -40.43 7.05 -8.30
C LEU A 88 -39.95 8.18 -7.37
N ALA A 89 -38.66 8.56 -7.42
CA ALA A 89 -38.10 9.65 -6.63
C ALA A 89 -38.34 11.00 -7.30
N THR A 90 -39.61 11.43 -7.35
CA THR A 90 -40.06 12.63 -8.09
C THR A 90 -39.28 13.90 -7.75
N LEU A 91 -38.97 14.13 -6.47
CA LEU A 91 -38.20 15.30 -6.04
C LEU A 91 -36.77 15.28 -6.57
N THR A 92 -36.11 14.12 -6.54
CA THR A 92 -34.77 13.94 -7.09
C THR A 92 -34.77 14.15 -8.59
N THR A 93 -35.71 13.51 -9.32
CA THR A 93 -35.86 13.69 -10.76
C THR A 93 -36.08 15.15 -11.13
N LEU A 94 -36.99 15.84 -10.43
CA LEU A 94 -37.27 17.26 -10.65
C LEU A 94 -36.06 18.14 -10.36
N PHE A 95 -35.35 17.87 -9.26
CA PHE A 95 -34.14 18.60 -8.89
C PHE A 95 -33.07 18.50 -9.98
N PHE A 96 -32.72 17.30 -10.41
CA PHE A 96 -31.70 17.09 -11.46
C PHE A 96 -32.14 17.65 -12.80
N ASN A 97 -33.41 17.46 -13.19
CA ASN A 97 -33.94 18.02 -14.44
C ASN A 97 -33.85 19.55 -14.44
N THR A 98 -34.24 20.19 -13.32
CA THR A 98 -34.20 21.65 -13.21
C THR A 98 -32.78 22.20 -13.28
N HIS A 99 -31.79 21.54 -12.67
CA HIS A 99 -30.43 22.05 -12.62
C HIS A 99 -29.58 21.69 -13.85
N LEU A 100 -29.77 20.52 -14.43
CA LEU A 100 -28.96 20.02 -15.54
C LEU A 100 -29.58 20.28 -16.91
N CYS A 101 -30.91 20.38 -17.01
CA CYS A 101 -31.62 20.61 -18.27
C CYS A 101 -32.08 22.07 -18.44
N ALA A 102 -31.81 22.97 -17.49
CA ALA A 102 -32.17 24.39 -17.63
C ALA A 102 -31.41 25.08 -18.77
N THR A 103 -30.18 24.66 -19.05
CA THR A 103 -29.35 25.25 -20.10
C THR A 103 -29.24 24.28 -21.28
N PRO A 104 -29.55 24.71 -22.52
CA PRO A 104 -29.34 23.91 -23.71
C PRO A 104 -27.89 23.44 -23.82
N LEU A 105 -27.71 22.19 -24.28
CA LEU A 105 -26.38 21.61 -24.45
C LEU A 105 -25.65 22.27 -25.63
N PRO A 106 -24.37 22.66 -25.47
CA PRO A 106 -23.62 23.26 -26.55
C PRO A 106 -23.39 22.21 -27.66
N PRO A 107 -23.49 22.58 -28.95
CA PRO A 107 -23.30 21.64 -30.06
C PRO A 107 -21.86 21.09 -30.12
N SER A 108 -20.90 21.78 -29.52
CA SER A 108 -19.49 21.38 -29.46
C SER A 108 -19.18 20.35 -28.38
N SER A 109 -20.02 20.20 -27.36
CA SER A 109 -19.79 19.25 -26.27
C SER A 109 -21.09 18.56 -25.87
N PRO A 110 -21.16 17.22 -25.90
CA PRO A 110 -22.35 16.48 -25.49
C PRO A 110 -22.53 16.47 -23.97
N THR A 111 -21.97 17.42 -23.22
CA THR A 111 -21.96 17.45 -21.76
C THR A 111 -22.56 18.74 -21.23
N THR A 112 -23.25 18.68 -20.09
CA THR A 112 -23.77 19.87 -19.43
C THR A 112 -22.63 20.80 -19.02
N GLN A 113 -22.83 22.11 -19.18
CA GLN A 113 -21.85 23.12 -18.73
C GLN A 113 -21.86 23.25 -17.21
N VAL A 114 -23.02 23.01 -16.59
CA VAL A 114 -23.23 23.04 -15.14
C VAL A 114 -23.22 21.60 -14.62
N GLY A 115 -22.68 21.42 -13.42
CA GLY A 115 -22.72 20.16 -12.68
C GLY A 115 -23.08 20.41 -11.21
N ILE A 116 -23.56 19.36 -10.54
CA ILE A 116 -23.94 19.38 -9.13
C ILE A 116 -22.77 18.83 -8.33
N ARG A 117 -22.14 19.68 -7.51
CA ARG A 117 -21.08 19.28 -6.58
C ARG A 117 -21.69 18.61 -5.36
N ILE A 118 -21.15 17.45 -4.99
CA ILE A 118 -21.51 16.71 -3.79
C ILE A 118 -20.25 16.52 -2.97
N THR A 119 -20.30 16.98 -1.73
CA THR A 119 -19.25 16.75 -0.75
C THR A 119 -19.50 15.44 -0.02
N LEU A 120 -18.52 14.54 -0.06
CA LEU A 120 -18.52 13.27 0.65
C LEU A 120 -17.72 13.42 1.94
N GLY A 121 -18.35 13.12 3.07
CA GLY A 121 -17.75 13.20 4.41
C GLY A 121 -18.57 14.07 5.35
N ASP A 122 -18.05 14.23 6.57
CA ASP A 122 -18.68 15.08 7.57
C ASP A 122 -18.43 16.56 7.27
N PRO A 123 -19.43 17.44 7.46
CA PRO A 123 -19.26 18.87 7.30
C PRO A 123 -18.25 19.38 8.34
N GLY A 124 -17.05 19.74 7.90
CA GLY A 124 -15.97 20.25 8.74
C GLY A 124 -14.70 19.38 8.76
N ASP A 125 -14.68 18.25 8.05
CA ASP A 125 -13.44 17.50 7.84
C ASP A 125 -12.63 18.06 6.66
N ASP A 126 -11.35 18.34 6.91
CA ASP A 126 -10.37 18.80 5.91
C ASP A 126 -10.08 17.73 4.85
N HIS A 127 -10.49 16.47 5.11
CA HIS A 127 -10.34 15.34 4.19
C HIS A 127 -11.61 15.03 3.38
N SER A 128 -12.60 15.92 3.37
CA SER A 128 -13.79 15.75 2.54
C SER A 128 -13.42 15.62 1.06
N SER A 129 -14.03 14.65 0.39
CA SER A 129 -13.82 14.40 -1.03
C SER A 129 -15.02 14.90 -1.81
N ASP A 130 -14.79 15.71 -2.84
CA ASP A 130 -15.88 16.21 -3.67
C ASP A 130 -16.02 15.42 -4.97
N ILE A 131 -17.27 15.19 -5.35
CA ILE A 131 -17.64 14.66 -6.67
C ILE A 131 -18.54 15.66 -7.39
N LEU A 132 -18.56 15.58 -8.71
CA LEU A 132 -19.38 16.39 -9.60
C LEU A 132 -20.28 15.48 -10.42
N ILE A 133 -21.60 15.61 -10.29
CA ILE A 133 -22.56 14.97 -11.19
C ILE A 133 -22.85 15.91 -12.35
N TYR A 134 -22.73 15.42 -13.57
CA TYR A 134 -23.01 16.18 -14.79
C TYR A 134 -23.78 15.30 -15.79
N GLY A 135 -24.52 15.94 -16.69
CA GLY A 135 -25.25 15.24 -17.74
C GLY A 135 -24.40 15.06 -18.99
N THR A 136 -24.57 13.93 -19.67
CA THR A 136 -23.97 13.65 -20.98
C THR A 136 -25.01 13.07 -21.93
N LEU A 137 -25.13 13.64 -23.13
CA LEU A 137 -25.92 13.08 -24.21
C LEU A 137 -25.20 11.84 -24.74
N GLN A 138 -25.87 10.68 -24.68
CA GLN A 138 -25.34 9.49 -25.33
C GLN A 138 -25.50 9.68 -26.85
N PRO A 139 -24.42 9.54 -27.65
CA PRO A 139 -24.57 9.55 -29.10
C PRO A 139 -25.51 8.40 -29.51
N PRO A 140 -26.38 8.62 -30.52
CA PRO A 140 -27.29 7.59 -30.99
C PRO A 140 -26.46 6.36 -31.31
N THR A 141 -26.61 5.34 -30.48
CA THR A 141 -25.81 4.14 -30.61
C THR A 141 -26.47 3.40 -31.78
N ASN A 142 -25.80 3.32 -32.92
CA ASN A 142 -26.30 2.72 -34.17
C ASN A 142 -26.57 1.20 -34.06
N SER A 143 -26.89 0.69 -32.86
CA SER A 143 -27.42 -0.64 -32.69
C SER A 143 -28.78 -0.71 -33.39
N PRO A 144 -28.92 -1.55 -34.44
CA PRO A 144 -30.18 -1.72 -35.16
C PRO A 144 -31.14 -2.57 -34.32
N SER A 145 -31.61 -2.04 -33.18
CA SER A 145 -32.73 -2.62 -32.46
C SER A 145 -34.01 -2.29 -33.23
N LYS A 146 -34.69 -3.36 -33.64
CA LYS A 146 -35.82 -3.35 -34.56
C LYS A 146 -37.00 -2.53 -34.02
N ARG A 147 -37.40 -1.54 -34.85
CA ARG A 147 -38.77 -1.20 -35.22
C ARG A 147 -39.80 -1.21 -34.08
N ASP A 148 -40.00 -0.04 -33.49
CA ASP A 148 -41.33 0.55 -33.32
C ASP A 148 -41.16 2.07 -33.47
N ALA A 149 -42.16 2.76 -34.03
CA ALA A 149 -42.09 4.17 -34.44
C ALA A 149 -42.10 5.17 -33.26
N ASP A 150 -41.41 4.83 -32.18
CA ASP A 150 -41.27 5.70 -31.03
C ASP A 150 -40.24 6.79 -31.36
N VAL A 151 -40.60 8.03 -31.12
CA VAL A 151 -39.72 9.18 -31.38
C VAL A 151 -38.51 9.02 -30.48
N ASP A 152 -37.32 8.84 -31.05
CA ASP A 152 -36.05 8.75 -30.30
C ASP A 152 -35.79 10.07 -29.58
N ILE A 153 -36.34 10.21 -28.37
CA ILE A 153 -36.08 11.35 -27.51
C ILE A 153 -34.66 11.14 -26.94
N PRO A 154 -33.74 12.07 -27.18
CA PRO A 154 -32.38 11.94 -26.68
C PRO A 154 -32.39 11.85 -25.16
N THR A 155 -31.79 10.78 -24.63
CA THR A 155 -31.71 10.55 -23.18
C THR A 155 -30.43 11.16 -22.62
N LEU A 156 -30.57 11.95 -21.54
CA LEU A 156 -29.43 12.52 -20.82
C LEU A 156 -28.92 11.53 -19.78
N HIS A 157 -27.70 11.02 -19.97
CA HIS A 157 -27.05 10.11 -19.03
C HIS A 157 -26.28 10.89 -17.97
N LEU A 158 -26.56 10.61 -16.70
CA LEU A 158 -25.85 11.23 -15.59
C LEU A 158 -24.53 10.49 -15.32
N LYS A 159 -23.44 11.25 -15.29
CA LYS A 159 -22.09 10.76 -15.00
C LYS A 159 -21.51 11.46 -13.78
N VAL A 160 -20.55 10.80 -13.14
CA VAL A 160 -19.81 11.37 -12.02
C VAL A 160 -18.36 11.58 -12.41
N ALA A 161 -17.83 12.75 -12.06
CA ALA A 161 -16.40 13.03 -12.07
C ALA A 161 -15.95 13.35 -10.64
N ARG A 162 -14.67 13.13 -10.35
CA ARG A 162 -14.09 13.55 -9.08
C ARG A 162 -13.49 14.94 -9.19
N ILE A 163 -13.73 15.77 -8.18
CA ILE A 163 -13.03 17.04 -8.04
C ILE A 163 -11.78 16.74 -7.23
N LEU A 164 -10.64 16.76 -7.92
CA LEU A 164 -9.36 16.76 -7.23
C LEU A 164 -9.17 18.16 -6.67
N HIS A 165 -9.01 18.28 -5.35
CA HIS A 165 -8.44 19.48 -4.78
C HIS A 165 -7.11 19.67 -5.47
N ALA A 166 -7.00 20.74 -6.27
CA ALA A 166 -5.71 21.14 -6.78
C ALA A 166 -4.79 21.17 -5.55
N PRO A 167 -3.63 20.45 -5.57
CA PRO A 167 -2.65 20.68 -4.53
C PRO A 167 -2.47 22.18 -4.55
N PHE A 168 -2.80 22.84 -3.42
CA PHE A 168 -2.73 24.28 -3.30
C PHE A 168 -1.28 24.58 -3.66
N LEU A 169 -1.04 24.97 -4.91
CA LEU A 169 0.16 25.63 -5.34
C LEU A 169 0.02 26.92 -4.56
N GLU A 170 0.52 26.90 -3.32
CA GLU A 170 0.75 28.09 -2.54
C GLU A 170 1.35 29.05 -3.54
N ALA A 171 0.52 30.02 -3.90
CA ALA A 171 0.90 31.05 -4.81
C ALA A 171 2.23 31.53 -4.29
N ALA A 172 3.25 31.43 -5.12
CA ALA A 172 4.49 32.15 -4.95
C ALA A 172 4.09 33.63 -4.88
N THR A 173 3.71 34.10 -3.70
CA THR A 173 3.74 35.51 -3.34
C THR A 173 5.23 35.83 -3.27
N PRO A 174 5.76 36.68 -4.17
CA PRO A 174 7.19 37.00 -4.22
C PRO A 174 7.63 37.93 -3.08
N ALA A 175 7.03 37.85 -1.88
CA ALA A 175 7.18 38.89 -0.87
C ALA A 175 7.16 38.40 0.59
N THR A 176 7.66 37.20 0.92
CA THR A 176 8.30 36.93 2.24
C THR A 176 9.06 35.62 2.19
N ALA A 177 10.19 35.63 1.47
CA ALA A 177 11.13 34.52 1.43
C ALA A 177 12.01 34.51 2.69
N GLU A 178 11.52 33.96 3.79
CA GLU A 178 12.37 33.46 4.88
C GLU A 178 11.87 32.09 5.35
N GLY A 179 12.26 31.04 4.63
CA GLY A 179 12.06 29.67 5.12
C GLY A 179 12.08 28.61 4.04
N SER A 180 13.28 28.13 3.73
CA SER A 180 13.58 26.89 2.99
C SER A 180 13.69 26.94 1.47
N THR A 181 14.47 27.90 0.96
CA THR A 181 15.43 27.50 -0.08
C THR A 181 16.36 26.43 0.52
N PRO A 182 16.67 25.32 -0.20
CA PRO A 182 17.71 24.40 0.24
C PRO A 182 18.99 25.22 0.37
N ARG A 183 19.42 25.44 1.61
CA ARG A 183 20.62 26.23 1.90
C ARG A 183 21.77 25.54 1.21
N LEU A 184 22.46 26.27 0.33
CA LEU A 184 23.80 25.88 -0.10
C LEU A 184 24.61 25.63 1.17
N PRO A 185 25.32 24.49 1.28
CA PRO A 185 26.05 24.12 2.48
C PRO A 185 26.99 25.27 2.85
N ARG A 186 26.81 25.82 4.05
CA ARG A 186 27.72 26.86 4.52
C ARG A 186 29.09 26.22 4.73
N PRO A 187 30.19 26.91 4.40
CA PRO A 187 31.55 26.40 4.62
C PRO A 187 31.83 25.95 6.08
N ASP A 188 31.07 26.47 7.04
CA ASP A 188 31.16 26.16 8.47
C ASP A 188 30.08 25.17 8.97
N ASP A 189 29.21 24.67 8.09
CA ASP A 189 28.27 23.59 8.45
C ASP A 189 29.10 22.31 8.59
N PRO A 190 29.22 21.68 9.77
CA PRO A 190 30.10 20.55 9.98
C PRO A 190 29.73 19.47 8.97
N SER A 191 30.62 19.26 7.99
CA SER A 191 30.46 18.24 6.96
C SER A 191 29.92 16.99 7.64
N PRO A 192 28.79 16.41 7.19
CA PRO A 192 28.14 15.31 7.88
C PRO A 192 29.20 14.30 8.23
N ARG A 193 29.49 14.16 9.53
CA ARG A 193 30.57 13.30 10.01
C ARG A 193 30.27 11.92 9.46
N LEU A 194 31.05 11.50 8.46
CA LEU A 194 30.98 10.17 7.89
C LEU A 194 30.99 9.21 9.09
N PRO A 195 29.96 8.36 9.25
CA PRO A 195 29.99 7.37 10.30
C PRO A 195 31.32 6.62 10.16
N PRO A 196 32.02 6.32 11.28
CA PRO A 196 33.31 5.65 11.22
C PRO A 196 33.15 4.45 10.29
N LEU A 197 33.98 4.41 9.25
CA LEU A 197 34.12 3.27 8.34
C LEU A 197 34.53 2.08 9.22
N ILE A 198 33.53 1.41 9.80
CA ILE A 198 33.70 0.10 10.40
C ILE A 198 34.16 -0.75 9.23
N SER A 199 35.45 -1.05 9.30
CA SER A 199 36.20 -1.83 8.34
C SER A 199 35.56 -3.20 8.23
N PHE A 200 34.59 -3.35 7.33
CA PHE A 200 34.15 -4.65 6.86
C PHE A 200 35.29 -5.22 6.00
N GLY A 201 36.15 -5.96 6.69
CA GLY A 201 36.82 -7.14 6.15
C GLY A 201 37.62 -6.92 4.88
N ARG A 202 38.92 -6.64 5.06
CA ARG A 202 39.97 -7.11 4.16
C ARG A 202 39.67 -8.56 3.73
N LYS A 203 39.25 -8.77 2.48
CA LYS A 203 39.62 -9.97 1.75
C LYS A 203 40.67 -9.56 0.72
N ARG A 204 41.87 -10.11 0.95
CA ARG A 204 43.05 -10.05 0.09
C ARG A 204 42.64 -10.31 -1.36
N MET A 205 42.92 -9.36 -2.25
CA MET A 205 43.17 -9.71 -3.64
C MET A 205 44.67 -9.92 -3.76
N LEU A 206 45.01 -11.17 -4.05
CA LEU A 206 46.29 -11.61 -4.58
C LEU A 206 46.62 -10.75 -5.81
N SER A 207 47.78 -10.09 -5.76
CA SER A 207 48.54 -9.71 -6.94
C SER A 207 48.93 -10.97 -7.70
N THR A 208 48.55 -11.03 -8.98
CA THR A 208 49.15 -11.93 -9.96
C THR A 208 50.03 -11.05 -10.83
N ASP A 209 51.31 -11.00 -10.49
CA ASP A 209 52.37 -10.63 -11.43
C ASP A 209 53.35 -11.80 -11.41
N GLU A 210 53.51 -12.39 -12.58
CA GLU A 210 54.62 -13.29 -12.91
C GLU A 210 55.89 -12.46 -13.00
N ASP A 211 56.97 -12.91 -12.35
CA ASP A 211 58.27 -13.20 -12.97
C ASP A 211 59.39 -13.22 -11.91
N ASP A 212 60.24 -14.24 -12.06
CA ASP A 212 61.63 -14.37 -11.59
C ASP A 212 61.96 -14.31 -10.08
N ALA A 213 62.15 -15.50 -9.49
CA ALA A 213 63.47 -16.02 -9.06
C ALA A 213 63.39 -17.03 -7.89
N PRO A 214 64.29 -18.04 -7.82
CA PRO A 214 64.15 -19.18 -6.93
C PRO A 214 65.01 -19.08 -5.67
N SER A 215 64.46 -19.39 -4.49
CA SER A 215 65.30 -19.86 -3.38
C SER A 215 64.58 -20.82 -2.41
N LYS A 216 65.00 -22.09 -2.54
CA LYS A 216 65.43 -23.03 -1.49
C LYS A 216 64.60 -23.18 -0.21
N ARG A 217 64.22 -24.46 -0.02
CA ARG A 217 64.29 -25.26 1.23
C ARG A 217 63.33 -24.78 2.35
N GLN A 218 62.60 -25.63 3.07
CA GLN A 218 63.03 -26.89 3.65
C GLN A 218 61.81 -27.59 4.28
N ARG A 219 61.71 -28.91 4.08
CA ARG A 219 61.36 -29.94 5.08
C ARG A 219 60.05 -29.77 5.88
N SER A 220 59.02 -30.53 5.55
CA SER A 220 58.75 -31.91 6.03
C SER A 220 58.13 -31.97 7.42
N ASN A 221 56.85 -32.35 7.49
CA ASN A 221 56.44 -33.51 8.29
C ASN A 221 55.05 -34.02 7.89
N SER A 222 55.07 -35.19 7.24
CA SER A 222 54.26 -36.38 7.54
C SER A 222 53.40 -36.30 8.82
N LYS A 223 52.17 -36.80 8.89
CA LYS A 223 51.66 -38.14 8.47
C LYS A 223 50.12 -38.24 8.80
N PRO A 224 49.42 -39.38 8.63
CA PRO A 224 48.27 -39.47 7.72
C PRO A 224 47.01 -40.14 8.32
N GLY A 225 45.99 -40.31 7.48
CA GLY A 225 44.99 -41.39 7.61
C GLY A 225 43.63 -40.91 8.14
N GLY A 226 42.51 -41.21 7.49
CA GLY A 226 42.28 -41.97 6.27
C GLY A 226 40.80 -42.19 6.03
N ARG A 227 40.50 -42.62 4.80
CA ARG A 227 39.27 -43.29 4.31
C ARG A 227 37.98 -42.46 4.37
N ALA A 228 37.01 -42.61 3.48
CA ALA A 228 36.85 -43.16 2.14
C ALA A 228 35.36 -42.86 1.81
N LEU A 229 35.00 -42.83 0.52
CA LEU A 229 33.62 -42.91 0.00
C LEU A 229 32.72 -41.68 0.25
N SER A 230 32.56 -40.83 -0.77
CA SER A 230 31.41 -40.96 -1.68
C SER A 230 31.41 -39.78 -2.66
N ARG A 231 31.18 -40.14 -3.91
CA ARG A 231 31.18 -39.28 -5.09
C ARG A 231 29.78 -39.41 -5.67
N SER A 232 28.94 -38.39 -5.53
CA SER A 232 27.96 -37.97 -6.54
C SER A 232 27.03 -36.86 -6.03
N GLN A 233 27.11 -35.73 -6.73
CA GLN A 233 26.04 -34.77 -7.03
C GLN A 233 25.37 -34.00 -5.89
N SER A 234 25.96 -32.83 -5.65
CA SER A 234 25.40 -31.66 -5.00
C SER A 234 24.15 -31.12 -5.72
N VAL A 235 22.99 -31.40 -5.15
CA VAL A 235 21.78 -30.56 -5.23
C VAL A 235 21.46 -30.18 -3.78
N ALA A 236 22.10 -29.14 -3.25
CA ALA A 236 21.76 -28.55 -1.95
C ALA A 236 22.49 -27.21 -1.75
N SER A 237 21.75 -26.11 -1.74
CA SER A 237 22.16 -24.86 -1.06
C SER A 237 20.91 -24.00 -0.80
N ILE A 238 19.90 -24.62 -0.18
CA ILE A 238 18.77 -23.96 0.48
C ILE A 238 18.46 -24.85 1.69
N GLY A 239 19.27 -24.75 2.74
CA GLY A 239 19.16 -25.63 3.92
C GLY A 239 19.94 -25.19 5.15
N ASP A 240 20.97 -24.34 5.01
CA ASP A 240 21.84 -23.97 6.15
C ASP A 240 21.15 -23.13 7.24
N ASP A 241 20.03 -22.46 6.93
CA ASP A 241 19.29 -21.68 7.93
C ASP A 241 18.46 -22.56 8.88
N ASP A 242 18.08 -23.79 8.48
CA ASP A 242 17.24 -24.65 9.32
C ASP A 242 18.08 -25.48 10.29
N GLU A 243 19.29 -25.92 9.89
CA GLU A 243 20.22 -26.61 10.79
C GLU A 243 20.78 -25.68 11.87
N THR A 244 21.07 -24.42 11.52
CA THR A 244 21.51 -23.41 12.50
C THR A 244 20.40 -23.06 13.49
N MET A 245 19.14 -23.01 13.06
CA MET A 245 17.99 -22.76 13.94
C MET A 245 17.67 -23.94 14.85
N LYS A 246 17.89 -25.18 14.36
CA LYS A 246 17.74 -26.40 15.16
C LYS A 246 18.82 -26.53 16.23
N HIS A 247 20.07 -26.18 15.90
CA HIS A 247 21.17 -26.15 16.87
C HIS A 247 20.96 -25.09 17.96
N ALA A 248 20.46 -23.90 17.60
CA ALA A 248 20.15 -22.85 18.58
C ALA A 248 19.04 -23.26 19.56
N ARG A 249 18.02 -23.99 19.10
CA ARG A 249 16.96 -24.54 19.98
C ARG A 249 17.51 -25.57 20.96
N ASP A 250 18.39 -26.45 20.50
CA ASP A 250 19.02 -27.47 21.36
C ASP A 250 19.90 -26.84 22.44
N VAL A 251 20.64 -25.78 22.11
CA VAL A 251 21.47 -25.04 23.07
C VAL A 251 20.62 -24.33 24.13
N MET A 252 19.46 -23.77 23.76
CA MET A 252 18.56 -23.11 24.73
C MET A 252 17.82 -24.09 25.65
N LEU A 253 17.53 -25.30 25.20
CA LEU A 253 16.87 -26.33 26.02
C LEU A 253 17.83 -26.98 27.02
N ASN A 254 19.12 -27.05 26.69
CA ASN A 254 20.16 -27.64 27.55
C ASN A 254 20.97 -26.62 28.37
N MET A 255 20.54 -25.36 28.45
CA MET A 255 21.18 -24.42 29.38
C MET A 255 20.96 -24.89 30.83
N PRO A 256 22.04 -25.05 31.63
CA PRO A 256 21.92 -25.45 33.02
C PRO A 256 21.10 -24.40 33.78
N LYS A 257 19.97 -24.84 34.33
CA LYS A 257 19.02 -24.02 35.09
C LYS A 257 19.73 -23.50 36.34
N ALA A 258 20.01 -22.19 36.39
CA ALA A 258 20.58 -21.55 37.58
C ALA A 258 19.62 -21.79 38.76
N GLY A 259 20.13 -22.46 39.80
CA GLY A 259 19.37 -22.84 40.99
C GLY A 259 18.92 -21.64 41.81
N PRO A 260 17.96 -21.84 42.73
CA PRO A 260 17.43 -20.77 43.57
C PRO A 260 18.42 -20.42 44.68
N SER A 261 18.99 -19.22 44.63
CA SER A 261 19.75 -18.65 45.75
C SER A 261 18.80 -18.22 46.87
N SER A 262 18.56 -19.14 47.81
CA SER A 262 18.04 -18.83 49.14
C SER A 262 19.17 -18.33 50.05
N GLN A 263 18.78 -17.56 51.08
CA GLN A 263 19.55 -17.17 52.27
C GLN A 263 20.44 -15.92 52.12
N PHE A 264 19.94 -14.78 52.59
CA PHE A 264 20.60 -14.11 53.71
C PHE A 264 19.55 -13.48 54.64
N ASP A 265 19.60 -14.00 55.86
CA ASP A 265 18.92 -13.60 57.07
C ASP A 265 19.67 -12.42 57.72
N GLY A 266 19.00 -11.57 58.51
CA GLY A 266 19.70 -10.60 59.36
C GLY A 266 19.09 -9.20 59.57
N GLY A 267 17.87 -9.13 60.11
CA GLY A 267 17.50 -8.29 61.27
C GLY A 267 17.60 -6.73 61.26
N PRO A 268 16.97 -6.06 62.25
CA PRO A 268 16.50 -4.68 62.12
C PRO A 268 17.24 -3.66 63.02
N ARG A 269 17.45 -2.42 62.55
CA ARG A 269 17.68 -1.27 63.44
C ARG A 269 17.03 0.02 62.93
N LYS A 270 16.26 0.63 63.83
CA LYS A 270 15.73 1.99 63.74
C LYS A 270 16.81 3.01 64.13
N LEU A 271 16.51 4.27 63.77
CA LEU A 271 16.91 5.55 64.38
C LEU A 271 17.96 6.41 63.66
N ALA A 272 17.43 7.58 63.23
CA ALA A 272 17.91 8.93 63.53
C ALA A 272 19.11 9.52 62.75
N ARG A 273 18.76 10.60 62.00
CA ARG A 273 19.28 11.98 62.11
C ARG A 273 20.81 12.16 62.00
N THR A 274 21.30 12.81 60.95
CA THR A 274 21.71 14.24 60.91
C THR A 274 22.50 14.58 59.63
N LEU A 275 22.17 15.74 59.05
CA LEU A 275 23.01 16.78 58.43
C LEU A 275 24.40 16.41 57.87
N SER A 276 24.66 16.78 56.60
CA SER A 276 25.90 17.48 56.12
C SER A 276 26.06 17.29 54.59
N VAL A 277 25.82 18.32 53.77
CA VAL A 277 26.78 19.26 53.13
C VAL A 277 27.03 18.94 51.64
N LYS A 278 26.63 19.92 50.81
CA LYS A 278 27.16 20.40 49.52
C LYS A 278 27.88 19.41 48.59
N GLN A 279 27.32 19.25 47.39
CA GLN A 279 28.06 19.56 46.18
C GLN A 279 27.10 20.01 45.07
N GLU A 280 27.40 21.17 44.51
CA GLU A 280 26.70 21.82 43.41
C GLU A 280 27.28 21.28 42.11
N ASP A 281 26.43 20.81 41.19
CA ASP A 281 26.76 20.70 39.77
C ASP A 281 25.55 21.11 38.93
N ALA A 282 25.84 21.93 37.92
CA ALA A 282 24.92 22.72 37.13
C ALA A 282 23.92 21.85 36.34
N VAL A 283 22.68 21.77 36.86
CA VAL A 283 21.53 21.20 36.16
C VAL A 283 20.77 22.31 35.44
N PHE A 284 20.76 22.25 34.11
CA PHE A 284 20.00 23.09 33.20
C PHE A 284 18.50 23.02 33.55
N LYS A 285 17.98 24.03 34.25
CA LYS A 285 16.56 24.12 34.63
C LYS A 285 15.73 24.56 33.43
N VAL A 286 15.19 23.60 32.69
CA VAL A 286 14.07 23.82 31.78
C VAL A 286 12.83 24.14 32.61
N PRO A 287 12.14 25.27 32.39
CA PRO A 287 10.87 25.57 33.06
C PRO A 287 9.85 24.45 32.81
N PRO A 288 9.13 23.96 33.84
CA PRO A 288 8.13 22.91 33.65
C PRO A 288 6.98 23.43 32.77
N LEU A 289 6.79 22.79 31.63
CA LEU A 289 5.63 23.00 30.77
C LEU A 289 4.34 22.57 31.50
N PRO A 290 3.22 23.27 31.30
CA PRO A 290 1.97 23.03 32.04
C PRO A 290 1.46 21.60 31.86
N ALA A 291 1.10 20.98 32.99
CA ALA A 291 0.63 19.61 33.08
C ALA A 291 -0.66 19.41 32.27
N LYS A 292 -0.62 18.49 31.30
CA LYS A 292 -1.81 18.03 30.57
C LYS A 292 -2.82 17.43 31.56
N ILE A 293 -3.99 18.04 31.62
CA ILE A 293 -5.15 17.60 32.40
C ILE A 293 -5.56 16.20 31.91
N LYS A 294 -5.34 15.18 32.75
CA LYS A 294 -5.90 13.84 32.57
C LYS A 294 -7.42 13.92 32.74
N LYS A 295 -8.15 13.73 31.65
CA LYS A 295 -9.58 13.41 31.67
C LYS A 295 -9.75 12.07 32.39
N ARG A 296 -10.47 12.07 33.52
CA ARG A 296 -10.93 10.88 34.24
C ARG A 296 -11.87 10.08 33.32
N GLY A 297 -11.48 8.85 33.03
CA GLY A 297 -12.36 7.80 32.54
C GLY A 297 -11.93 6.51 33.23
N ASP A 298 -12.69 6.10 34.25
CA ASP A 298 -12.44 4.89 35.02
C ASP A 298 -12.60 3.66 34.14
N THR A 299 -11.50 2.94 33.92
CA THR A 299 -11.50 1.52 33.62
C THR A 299 -10.44 0.86 34.50
N PRO A 300 -10.73 -0.30 35.12
CA PRO A 300 -9.85 -0.91 36.11
C PRO A 300 -8.55 -1.43 35.46
N SER A 301 -7.46 -0.74 35.76
CA SER A 301 -6.09 -1.10 35.37
C SER A 301 -5.61 -2.30 36.18
N ALA A 302 -5.61 -3.47 35.54
CA ALA A 302 -4.84 -4.62 35.97
C ALA A 302 -3.34 -4.38 35.65
N LYS A 303 -2.54 -4.38 36.71
CA LYS A 303 -1.10 -4.12 36.73
C LYS A 303 -0.31 -5.29 36.11
N GLY A 304 -0.24 -5.37 34.79
CA GLY A 304 0.55 -6.35 34.03
C GLY A 304 1.80 -5.74 33.38
N LYS A 305 2.91 -5.67 34.12
CA LYS A 305 4.21 -5.11 33.66
C LYS A 305 5.04 -6.14 32.86
N GLY A 306 4.49 -6.71 31.79
CA GLY A 306 5.14 -7.82 31.08
C GLY A 306 4.90 -8.01 29.58
N LYS A 307 4.09 -7.18 28.91
CA LYS A 307 3.62 -7.49 27.53
C LYS A 307 4.21 -6.67 26.38
N GLU A 308 5.13 -5.74 26.65
CA GLU A 308 5.68 -4.86 25.61
C GLU A 308 6.78 -5.54 24.76
N ARG A 309 7.45 -6.56 25.29
CA ARG A 309 8.54 -7.25 24.57
C ARG A 309 8.03 -8.10 23.39
N GLU A 310 6.84 -8.68 23.52
CA GLU A 310 6.26 -9.63 22.55
C GLU A 310 5.79 -8.94 21.25
N VAL A 311 5.30 -7.70 21.33
CA VAL A 311 4.83 -6.94 20.15
C VAL A 311 5.98 -6.60 19.19
N SER A 312 7.20 -6.44 19.71
CA SER A 312 8.36 -6.09 18.90
C SER A 312 8.86 -7.23 18.01
N ASP A 313 8.61 -8.48 18.40
CA ASP A 313 9.09 -9.66 17.65
C ASP A 313 8.14 -10.03 16.51
N LEU A 314 6.83 -9.90 16.72
CA LEU A 314 5.83 -10.09 15.66
C LEU A 314 6.00 -9.10 14.49
N SER A 315 6.35 -7.84 14.78
CA SER A 315 6.59 -6.82 13.74
C SER A 315 7.82 -7.16 12.88
N LYS A 316 8.89 -7.67 13.50
CA LYS A 316 10.10 -8.10 12.78
C LYS A 316 9.85 -9.34 11.91
N GLU A 317 9.06 -10.29 12.42
CA GLU A 317 8.70 -11.49 11.66
C GLU A 317 7.82 -11.15 10.46
N LEU A 318 6.83 -10.27 10.65
CA LEU A 318 6.00 -9.75 9.57
C LEU A 318 6.82 -9.01 8.51
N GLU A 319 7.76 -8.15 8.92
CA GLU A 319 8.63 -7.44 7.99
C GLU A 319 9.52 -8.42 7.19
N LYS A 320 10.03 -9.48 7.83
CA LYS A 320 10.81 -10.54 7.17
C LYS A 320 9.97 -11.29 6.12
N ALA A 321 8.72 -11.63 6.46
CA ALA A 321 7.79 -12.28 5.53
C ALA A 321 7.45 -11.38 4.33
N ASN A 322 7.22 -10.09 4.56
CA ASN A 322 6.97 -9.14 3.48
C ASN A 322 8.18 -8.98 2.55
N LYS A 323 9.41 -8.97 3.10
CA LYS A 323 10.65 -8.91 2.30
C LYS A 323 10.83 -10.14 1.40
N SER A 324 10.41 -11.33 1.85
CA SER A 324 10.52 -12.54 1.02
C SER A 324 9.57 -12.49 -0.18
N VAL A 325 8.35 -11.98 0.00
CA VAL A 325 7.38 -11.75 -1.09
C VAL A 325 7.93 -10.77 -2.12
N ILE A 326 8.49 -9.63 -1.69
CA ILE A 326 9.12 -8.65 -2.60
C ILE A 326 10.31 -9.26 -3.34
N LYS A 327 11.14 -10.04 -2.65
CA LYS A 327 12.28 -10.74 -3.26
C LYS A 327 11.84 -11.72 -4.35
N GLN A 328 10.79 -12.50 -4.10
CA GLN A 328 10.26 -13.47 -5.07
C GLN A 328 9.68 -12.76 -6.29
N ALA A 329 8.85 -11.73 -6.09
CA ALA A 329 8.27 -10.95 -7.18
C ALA A 329 9.34 -10.27 -8.06
N ALA A 330 10.43 -9.76 -7.46
CA ALA A 330 11.55 -9.19 -8.20
C ALA A 330 12.28 -10.23 -9.07
N VAL A 331 12.46 -11.45 -8.57
CA VAL A 331 13.09 -12.55 -9.33
C VAL A 331 12.20 -12.96 -10.51
N GLU A 332 10.89 -13.09 -10.28
CA GLU A 332 9.91 -13.47 -11.31
C GLU A 332 9.77 -12.41 -12.41
N ALA A 333 9.79 -11.12 -12.05
CA ALA A 333 9.72 -10.02 -13.00
C ALA A 333 10.90 -9.99 -13.97
N LEU A 334 12.13 -10.20 -13.48
CA LEU A 334 13.32 -10.28 -14.35
C LEU A 334 13.32 -11.54 -15.22
N ALA A 335 12.88 -12.67 -14.67
CA ALA A 335 12.74 -13.91 -15.43
C ALA A 335 11.75 -13.74 -16.61
N THR A 336 10.71 -12.93 -16.44
CA THR A 336 9.73 -12.60 -17.50
C THR A 336 10.36 -11.83 -18.66
N ILE A 337 11.43 -11.06 -18.43
CA ILE A 337 12.19 -10.35 -19.49
C ILE A 337 13.28 -11.26 -20.10
N GLY A 338 13.47 -12.47 -19.58
CA GLY A 338 14.55 -13.37 -20.02
C GLY A 338 15.90 -13.04 -19.40
N ILE A 339 15.94 -12.16 -18.40
CA ILE A 339 17.16 -11.92 -17.62
C ILE A 339 17.22 -13.01 -16.55
N SER A 340 18.16 -13.94 -16.66
CA SER A 340 18.37 -15.00 -15.68
C SER A 340 19.44 -14.61 -14.65
N LYS A 341 19.60 -15.41 -13.59
CA LYS A 341 20.65 -15.21 -12.56
C LYS A 341 22.08 -15.24 -13.11
N THR A 342 22.29 -15.79 -14.31
CA THR A 342 23.61 -15.86 -14.97
C THR A 342 23.95 -14.59 -15.75
N HIS A 343 22.99 -13.67 -15.93
CA HIS A 343 23.22 -12.41 -16.65
C HIS A 343 24.12 -11.47 -15.83
N ALA A 344 25.06 -10.79 -16.49
CA ALA A 344 26.03 -9.91 -15.81
C ALA A 344 25.33 -8.78 -15.01
N GLU A 345 24.25 -8.23 -15.57
CA GLU A 345 23.47 -7.15 -14.95
C GLU A 345 22.42 -7.63 -13.94
N TRP A 346 22.23 -8.95 -13.79
CA TRP A 346 21.16 -9.49 -12.95
C TRP A 346 21.22 -8.94 -11.53
N LYS A 347 22.43 -8.92 -10.93
CA LYS A 347 22.63 -8.50 -9.53
C LYS A 347 22.26 -7.03 -9.31
N GLU A 348 22.59 -6.18 -10.28
CA GLU A 348 22.33 -4.74 -10.22
C GLU A 348 20.85 -4.42 -10.41
N LEU A 349 20.23 -4.98 -11.46
CA LEU A 349 18.80 -4.80 -11.73
C LEU A 349 17.93 -5.36 -10.60
N TRP A 350 18.25 -6.56 -10.11
CA TRP A 350 17.55 -7.17 -8.98
C TRP A 350 17.68 -6.30 -7.72
N GLY A 351 18.89 -5.81 -7.43
CA GLY A 351 19.15 -4.95 -6.27
C GLY A 351 18.35 -3.66 -6.33
N PHE A 352 18.34 -2.99 -7.48
CA PHE A 352 17.58 -1.75 -7.68
C PHE A 352 16.08 -1.94 -7.47
N MET A 353 15.49 -2.98 -8.09
CA MET A 353 14.06 -3.26 -7.95
C MET A 353 13.70 -3.66 -6.52
N TYR A 354 14.50 -4.52 -5.89
CA TYR A 354 14.27 -4.99 -4.53
C TYR A 354 14.35 -3.83 -3.52
N HIS A 355 15.44 -3.06 -3.54
CA HIS A 355 15.61 -1.95 -2.61
C HIS A 355 14.62 -0.81 -2.86
N GLY A 356 14.31 -0.50 -4.12
CA GLY A 356 13.30 0.48 -4.48
C GLY A 356 11.91 0.11 -3.95
N THR A 357 11.50 -1.15 -4.16
CA THR A 357 10.19 -1.64 -3.70
C THR A 357 10.11 -1.68 -2.16
N VAL A 358 11.16 -2.17 -1.48
CA VAL A 358 11.22 -2.16 0.00
C VAL A 358 11.14 -0.73 0.54
N PHE A 359 11.84 0.23 -0.07
CA PHE A 359 11.81 1.62 0.36
C PHE A 359 10.42 2.26 0.17
N ALA A 360 9.76 1.98 -0.96
CA ALA A 360 8.42 2.47 -1.26
C ALA A 360 7.36 1.91 -0.30
N MET A 361 7.50 0.64 0.13
CA MET A 361 6.54 -0.03 1.00
C MET A 361 6.89 0.00 2.50
N ARG A 362 7.95 0.71 2.91
CA ARG A 362 8.51 0.66 4.27
C ARG A 362 7.48 0.84 5.39
N ALA A 363 6.53 1.77 5.24
CA ALA A 363 5.52 2.06 6.26
C ALA A 363 4.46 0.93 6.37
N GLN A 364 4.12 0.31 5.24
CA GLN A 364 3.14 -0.78 5.21
C GLN A 364 3.76 -2.09 5.71
N MET A 365 5.02 -2.35 5.37
CA MET A 365 5.70 -3.60 5.72
C MET A 365 5.85 -3.84 7.23
N GLN A 366 5.88 -2.78 8.03
CA GLN A 366 6.00 -2.86 9.50
C GLN A 366 4.66 -3.11 10.19
N THR A 367 3.56 -2.73 9.53
CA THR A 367 2.21 -2.66 10.14
C THR A 367 1.28 -3.75 9.63
N ARG A 368 1.45 -4.23 8.41
CA ARG A 368 0.55 -5.19 7.77
C ARG A 368 1.27 -6.10 6.78
N ALA A 369 0.64 -7.25 6.49
CA ALA A 369 1.07 -8.10 5.37
C ALA A 369 0.93 -7.31 4.06
N VAL A 370 1.95 -7.36 3.20
CA VAL A 370 1.92 -6.70 1.90
C VAL A 370 1.10 -7.49 0.91
N ASP A 371 0.27 -6.78 0.15
CA ASP A 371 -0.48 -7.37 -0.94
C ASP A 371 0.43 -7.67 -2.14
N GLY A 372 0.38 -8.90 -2.64
CA GLY A 372 1.22 -9.38 -3.74
C GLY A 372 0.96 -8.63 -5.05
N TYR A 373 -0.25 -8.13 -5.28
CA TYR A 373 -0.55 -7.34 -6.47
C TYR A 373 0.16 -5.97 -6.42
N SER A 374 0.05 -5.27 -5.29
CA SER A 374 0.76 -4.01 -5.04
C SER A 374 2.28 -4.15 -5.18
N VAL A 375 2.86 -5.24 -4.64
CA VAL A 375 4.29 -5.57 -4.80
C VAL A 375 4.66 -5.74 -6.27
N ASN A 376 3.92 -6.56 -7.01
CA ASN A 376 4.17 -6.81 -8.43
C ASN A 376 4.08 -5.53 -9.28
N ARG A 377 3.16 -4.63 -8.95
CA ARG A 377 3.02 -3.33 -9.63
C ARG A 377 4.25 -2.44 -9.41
N LEU A 378 4.71 -2.31 -8.17
CA LEU A 378 5.91 -1.51 -7.85
C LEU A 378 7.17 -2.11 -8.47
N VAL A 379 7.33 -3.44 -8.41
CA VAL A 379 8.43 -4.14 -9.08
C VAL A 379 8.42 -3.84 -10.58
N LYS A 380 7.26 -3.96 -11.25
CA LYS A 380 7.14 -3.62 -12.68
C LYS A 380 7.44 -2.15 -12.99
N ALA A 381 7.08 -1.23 -12.10
CA ALA A 381 7.39 0.20 -12.26
C ALA A 381 8.90 0.45 -12.16
N HIS A 382 9.56 -0.12 -11.14
CA HIS A 382 11.02 -0.04 -10.99
C HIS A 382 11.74 -0.70 -12.16
N MET A 383 11.26 -1.86 -12.62
CA MET A 383 11.78 -2.56 -13.79
C MET A 383 11.74 -1.69 -15.04
N LYS A 384 10.61 -1.01 -15.31
CA LYS A 384 10.50 -0.07 -16.44
C LYS A 384 11.49 1.09 -16.30
N LEU A 385 11.63 1.65 -15.10
CA LEU A 385 12.56 2.76 -14.85
C LEU A 385 14.02 2.34 -15.08
N SER A 386 14.44 1.18 -14.57
CA SER A 386 15.78 0.65 -14.77
C SER A 386 16.05 0.29 -16.23
N TYR A 387 15.11 -0.39 -16.88
CA TYR A 387 15.29 -0.81 -18.26
C TYR A 387 15.41 0.40 -19.21
N LEU A 388 14.61 1.45 -18.97
CA LEU A 388 14.71 2.69 -19.73
C LEU A 388 16.02 3.45 -19.44
N ALA A 389 16.60 3.32 -18.25
CA ALA A 389 17.88 3.96 -17.94
C ALA A 389 19.05 3.23 -18.62
N THR A 390 19.05 1.89 -18.61
CA THR A 390 20.16 1.08 -19.14
C THR A 390 20.14 0.95 -20.66
N PHE A 391 18.97 0.74 -21.27
CA PHE A 391 18.85 0.46 -22.71
C PHE A 391 18.60 1.69 -23.59
N ARG A 392 18.45 2.88 -22.98
CA ARG A 392 18.43 4.14 -23.71
C ARG A 392 19.84 4.72 -23.82
N SER A 393 20.84 3.87 -24.06
CA SER A 393 22.09 4.35 -24.64
C SER A 393 21.74 5.06 -25.94
N PRO A 394 22.20 6.30 -26.15
CA PRO A 394 21.96 7.01 -27.39
C PRO A 394 22.45 6.11 -28.51
N LEU A 395 21.58 5.84 -29.48
CA LEU A 395 22.00 5.39 -30.81
C LEU A 395 23.05 6.41 -31.23
N THR A 396 24.33 6.08 -31.02
CA THR A 396 25.43 6.88 -31.52
C THR A 396 25.23 6.84 -33.02
N SER A 397 24.78 7.97 -33.56
CA SER A 397 24.67 8.18 -34.99
C SER A 397 26.07 8.02 -35.56
N SER A 398 26.43 6.80 -35.96
CA SER A 398 27.57 6.60 -36.85
C SER A 398 27.13 7.17 -38.20
N ASN A 399 27.63 8.37 -38.49
CA ASN A 399 27.82 8.83 -39.86
C ASN A 399 28.74 7.88 -40.62
#